data_AF-A0A937JZG2-F1
#
_entry.id   AF-A0A937JZG2-F1
#
_cell.length_a   1.000
_cell.length_b   1.000
_cell.length_c   1.000
_cell.angle_alpha   90.00
_cell.angle_beta   90.00
_cell.angle_gamma   90.00
#
_symmetry.space_group_name_H-M   'P 1'
#
loop_
_entity.id
_entity.type
_entity.pdbx_description
1 polymer ?
#
loop_
_entity_poly.entity_id
_entity_poly.type
_entity_poly.pdbx_seq_one_letter_code
_entity_poly.pdbx_strand_id
1 'polypeptide(L)'
;MKFYTTSSTGDSGLLYLGHWINQYFHFPFRIMSADIGIDAEIEILDEDLHSNGLIIKAQVKSTQSPINANFSEYVEKDHIDYWSKLTVPVIYFKVDLKNNKIYHKIISSLDGIELTSSGNGNKRKIEFDLSKDLLDLSSKQKWLDFFKVVEYHNMYSYIEKLHDEIDSVVVDNVSFFQNEVIEELLEKLDITEIYFKKLEALKNLYPWKFGKEINDKIECLNEERRRKMDYLHREQQMLNYD
;
A
#
# COMPACT_ATOMS: atom_id res chain seq x y z
N MET A 1 -31.75 20.97 -25.58
CA MET A 1 -30.80 20.55 -24.53
C MET A 1 -29.89 19.49 -25.15
N LYS A 2 -28.56 19.66 -25.13
CA LYS A 2 -27.62 18.79 -25.84
C LYS A 2 -26.93 17.89 -24.80
N PHE A 3 -27.13 16.59 -24.91
CA PHE A 3 -26.52 15.60 -24.02
C PHE A 3 -25.05 15.40 -24.46
N TYR A 4 -24.10 15.60 -23.56
CA TYR A 4 -22.68 15.38 -23.87
C TYR A 4 -22.38 13.88 -23.72
N THR A 5 -21.91 13.24 -24.79
CA THR A 5 -21.70 11.79 -24.86
C THR A 5 -20.50 11.29 -24.04
N THR A 6 -19.59 12.19 -23.68
CA THR A 6 -18.39 11.87 -22.88
C THR A 6 -18.73 11.58 -21.42
N SER A 7 -19.62 12.35 -20.79
CA SER A 7 -20.13 12.05 -19.45
C SER A 7 -20.91 10.72 -19.46
N SER A 8 -21.76 10.53 -20.47
CA SER A 8 -22.53 9.29 -20.65
C SER A 8 -21.67 8.04 -20.77
N THR A 9 -20.49 8.15 -21.40
CA THR A 9 -19.56 7.02 -21.56
C THR A 9 -18.89 6.69 -20.23
N GLY A 10 -18.48 7.71 -19.47
CA GLY A 10 -17.97 7.53 -18.10
C GLY A 10 -19.02 6.89 -17.19
N ASP A 11 -20.22 7.45 -17.16
CA ASP A 11 -21.34 6.95 -16.34
C ASP A 11 -21.69 5.51 -16.68
N SER A 12 -21.79 5.19 -17.97
CA SER A 12 -22.07 3.82 -18.45
C SER A 12 -21.01 2.83 -17.96
N GLY A 13 -19.73 3.19 -18.03
CA GLY A 13 -18.67 2.31 -17.58
C GLY A 13 -18.58 2.18 -16.07
N LEU A 14 -18.85 3.26 -15.33
CA LEU A 14 -18.95 3.22 -13.86
C LEU A 14 -20.08 2.31 -13.38
N LEU A 15 -21.27 2.45 -13.98
CA LEU A 15 -22.42 1.60 -13.69
C LEU A 15 -22.16 0.13 -14.08
N TYR A 16 -21.54 -0.09 -15.24
CA TYR A 16 -21.18 -1.43 -15.70
C TYR A 16 -20.18 -2.11 -14.75
N LEU A 17 -19.13 -1.40 -14.32
CA LEU A 17 -18.19 -1.89 -13.33
C LEU A 17 -18.89 -2.22 -12.01
N GLY A 18 -19.72 -1.31 -11.50
CA GLY A 18 -20.44 -1.52 -10.24
C GLY A 18 -21.34 -2.76 -10.29
N HIS A 19 -22.07 -2.95 -11.38
CA HIS A 19 -22.86 -4.16 -11.59
C HIS A 19 -21.98 -5.41 -11.65
N TRP A 20 -20.86 -5.36 -12.37
CA TRP A 20 -19.93 -6.49 -12.48
C TRP A 20 -19.36 -6.89 -11.11
N ILE A 21 -18.85 -5.94 -10.34
CA ILE A 21 -18.27 -6.20 -9.02
C ILE A 21 -19.31 -6.77 -8.06
N ASN A 22 -20.52 -6.20 -8.04
CA ASN A 22 -21.58 -6.70 -7.19
C ASN A 22 -22.02 -8.12 -7.59
N GLN A 23 -22.18 -8.37 -8.89
CA GLN A 23 -22.67 -9.66 -9.38
C GLN A 23 -21.65 -10.79 -9.20
N TYR A 24 -20.37 -10.53 -9.46
CA TYR A 24 -19.35 -11.57 -9.51
C TYR A 24 -18.52 -11.67 -8.23
N PHE A 25 -18.24 -10.54 -7.57
CA PHE A 25 -17.46 -10.55 -6.33
C PHE A 25 -18.34 -10.49 -5.08
N HIS A 26 -19.59 -10.07 -5.22
CA HIS A 26 -20.52 -9.80 -4.11
C HIS A 26 -20.05 -8.68 -3.18
N PHE A 27 -19.14 -7.83 -3.66
CA PHE A 27 -18.66 -6.68 -2.91
C PHE A 27 -19.61 -5.48 -3.08
N PRO A 28 -19.94 -4.77 -1.99
CA PRO A 28 -20.65 -3.50 -2.07
C PRO A 28 -19.84 -2.49 -2.90
N PHE A 29 -20.51 -1.86 -3.86
CA PHE A 29 -19.93 -0.84 -4.72
C PHE A 29 -20.71 0.47 -4.53
N ARG A 30 -20.04 1.54 -4.11
CA ARG A 30 -20.65 2.84 -3.82
C ARG A 30 -20.09 3.88 -4.76
N ILE A 31 -20.94 4.45 -5.61
CA ILE A 31 -20.56 5.57 -6.49
C ILE A 31 -20.36 6.83 -5.65
N MET A 32 -19.25 7.51 -5.85
CA MET A 32 -18.97 8.79 -5.21
C MET A 32 -19.55 9.93 -6.05
N SER A 33 -20.19 10.89 -5.39
CA SER A 33 -20.77 12.07 -6.05
C SER A 33 -19.82 13.26 -6.15
N ALA A 34 -18.65 13.18 -5.51
CA ALA A 34 -17.67 14.27 -5.45
C ALA A 34 -16.59 14.09 -6.51
N ASP A 35 -16.36 15.12 -7.33
CA ASP A 35 -15.31 15.13 -8.36
C ASP A 35 -13.94 15.50 -7.76
N ILE A 36 -13.39 14.57 -6.98
CA ILE A 36 -12.04 14.70 -6.38
C ILE A 36 -11.07 13.64 -6.92
N GLY A 37 -11.34 13.14 -8.14
CA GLY A 37 -10.51 12.12 -8.77
C GLY A 37 -10.59 10.75 -8.08
N ILE A 38 -11.75 10.39 -7.52
CA ILE A 38 -12.16 9.03 -7.16
C ILE A 38 -13.63 8.91 -7.54
N ASP A 39 -14.00 7.87 -8.28
CA ASP A 39 -15.37 7.71 -8.81
C ASP A 39 -16.21 6.77 -7.95
N ALA A 40 -15.58 5.86 -7.20
CA ALA A 40 -16.29 4.90 -6.35
C ALA A 40 -15.47 4.37 -5.17
N GLU A 41 -16.16 3.70 -4.27
CA GLU A 41 -15.62 2.88 -3.19
C GLU A 41 -16.10 1.43 -3.33
N ILE A 42 -15.22 0.49 -3.00
CA ILE A 42 -15.51 -0.94 -2.98
C ILE A 42 -15.20 -1.43 -1.57
N GLU A 43 -16.17 -2.07 -0.93
CA GLU A 43 -15.96 -2.70 0.37
C GLU A 43 -15.65 -4.18 0.17
N ILE A 44 -14.52 -4.62 0.70
CA ILE A 44 -14.11 -6.01 0.61
C ILE A 44 -14.84 -6.81 1.69
N LEU A 45 -15.43 -7.92 1.28
CA LEU A 45 -16.05 -8.88 2.18
C LEU A 45 -15.17 -10.13 2.27
N ASP A 46 -15.26 -10.84 3.38
CA ASP A 46 -14.65 -12.16 3.53
C ASP A 46 -15.42 -13.25 2.75
N GLU A 47 -15.00 -14.50 2.92
CA GLU A 47 -15.58 -15.66 2.24
C GLU A 47 -17.04 -15.90 2.64
N ASP A 48 -17.43 -15.48 3.85
CA ASP A 48 -18.78 -15.61 4.40
C ASP A 48 -19.64 -14.35 4.13
N LEU A 49 -19.16 -13.42 3.30
CA LEU A 49 -19.80 -12.15 2.97
C LEU A 49 -19.94 -11.20 4.17
N HIS A 50 -19.10 -11.33 5.19
CA HIS A 50 -19.01 -10.35 6.25
C HIS A 50 -18.05 -9.22 5.87
N SER A 51 -18.42 -8.01 6.27
CA SER A 51 -17.52 -6.86 6.17
C SER A 51 -16.43 -6.96 7.22
N ASN A 52 -15.19 -6.76 6.80
CA ASN A 52 -14.04 -6.52 7.68
C ASN A 52 -13.69 -5.02 7.80
N GLY A 53 -14.51 -4.13 7.23
CA GLY A 53 -14.27 -2.69 7.20
C GLY A 53 -13.20 -2.22 6.19
N LEU A 54 -12.65 -3.11 5.37
CA LEU A 54 -11.67 -2.75 4.34
C LEU A 54 -12.35 -2.08 3.16
N ILE A 55 -12.05 -0.81 2.95
CA ILE A 55 -12.54 -0.01 1.83
C ILE A 55 -11.40 0.29 0.86
N ILE A 56 -11.67 0.05 -0.41
CA ILE A 56 -10.79 0.39 -1.53
C ILE A 56 -11.42 1.53 -2.31
N LYS A 57 -10.57 2.43 -2.82
CA LYS A 57 -11.01 3.51 -3.70
C LYS A 57 -10.87 3.09 -5.16
N ALA A 58 -11.77 3.53 -6.01
CA ALA A 58 -11.78 3.20 -7.42
C ALA A 58 -11.79 4.48 -8.28
N GLN A 59 -10.84 4.59 -9.19
CA GLN A 59 -10.93 5.51 -10.32
C GLN A 59 -11.31 4.71 -11.56
N VAL A 60 -12.31 5.16 -12.30
CA VAL A 60 -12.84 4.52 -13.49
C VAL A 60 -12.67 5.43 -14.69
N LYS A 61 -12.05 4.91 -15.74
CA LYS A 61 -12.09 5.51 -17.09
C LYS A 61 -12.73 4.53 -18.03
N SER A 62 -13.49 5.05 -19.00
CA SER A 62 -14.30 4.21 -19.89
C SER A 62 -14.12 4.65 -21.33
N THR A 63 -14.23 3.70 -22.26
CA THR A 63 -14.07 3.92 -23.69
C THR A 63 -15.09 3.11 -24.48
N GLN A 64 -15.57 3.68 -25.58
CA GLN A 64 -16.32 2.96 -26.61
C GLN A 64 -15.43 2.48 -27.77
N SER A 65 -14.18 2.93 -27.80
CA SER A 65 -13.17 2.40 -28.72
C SER A 65 -12.62 1.10 -28.15
N PRO A 66 -12.46 0.05 -28.99
CA PRO A 66 -11.95 -1.24 -28.54
C PRO A 66 -10.50 -1.08 -28.07
N ILE A 67 -10.18 -1.72 -26.95
CA ILE A 67 -8.82 -1.78 -26.43
C ILE A 67 -8.05 -2.87 -27.17
N ASN A 68 -6.92 -2.50 -27.76
CA ASN A 68 -6.05 -3.36 -28.57
C ASN A 68 -4.71 -3.64 -27.86
N ALA A 69 -3.92 -4.56 -28.41
CA ALA A 69 -2.65 -4.98 -27.82
C ALA A 69 -1.71 -3.79 -27.53
N ASN A 70 -0.98 -3.87 -26.41
CA ASN A 70 -0.08 -2.82 -25.88
C ASN A 70 -0.80 -1.51 -25.52
N PHE A 71 -1.97 -1.62 -24.88
CA PHE A 71 -2.71 -0.47 -24.41
C PHE A 71 -2.01 0.22 -23.23
N SER A 72 -1.93 1.54 -23.30
CA SER A 72 -1.47 2.37 -22.20
C SER A 72 -2.27 3.66 -22.12
N GLU A 73 -2.37 4.19 -20.91
CA GLU A 73 -3.07 5.44 -20.64
C GLU A 73 -2.16 6.41 -19.91
N TYR A 74 -2.26 7.69 -20.28
CA TYR A 74 -1.52 8.75 -19.61
C TYR A 74 -2.45 9.47 -18.64
N VAL A 75 -2.05 9.47 -17.37
CA VAL A 75 -2.77 10.14 -16.28
C VAL A 75 -1.95 11.34 -15.81
N GLU A 76 -2.60 12.44 -15.47
CA GLU A 76 -1.90 13.60 -14.88
C GLU A 76 -1.20 13.19 -13.58
N LYS A 77 0.01 13.69 -13.38
CA LYS A 77 0.85 13.39 -12.22
C LYS A 77 0.14 13.75 -10.92
N ASP A 78 -0.60 14.86 -10.89
CA ASP A 78 -1.31 15.30 -9.69
C ASP A 78 -2.36 14.28 -9.21
N HIS A 79 -3.02 13.56 -10.14
CA HIS A 79 -3.93 12.48 -9.78
C HIS A 79 -3.19 11.29 -9.19
N ILE A 80 -2.08 10.87 -9.79
CA ILE A 80 -1.24 9.80 -9.25
C ILE A 80 -0.72 10.17 -7.86
N ASP A 81 -0.18 11.39 -7.73
CA ASP A 81 0.37 11.90 -6.47
C ASP A 81 -0.73 11.97 -5.41
N TYR A 82 -1.94 12.39 -5.77
CA TYR A 82 -3.11 12.34 -4.88
C TYR A 82 -3.45 10.90 -4.46
N TRP A 83 -3.57 9.97 -5.40
CA TRP A 83 -3.89 8.56 -5.11
C TRP A 83 -2.83 7.90 -4.22
N SER A 84 -1.56 8.18 -4.46
CA SER A 84 -0.45 7.63 -3.68
C SER A 84 -0.42 8.13 -2.22
N LYS A 85 -1.02 9.31 -1.96
CA LYS A 85 -1.16 9.88 -0.62
C LYS A 85 -2.38 9.35 0.14
N LEU A 86 -3.31 8.67 -0.53
CA LEU A 86 -4.46 8.09 0.15
C LEU A 86 -4.01 6.96 1.06
N THR A 87 -4.66 6.88 2.21
CA THR A 87 -4.46 5.84 3.22
C THR A 87 -5.13 4.51 2.86
N VAL A 88 -5.74 4.46 1.67
CA VAL A 88 -6.35 3.25 1.14
C VAL A 88 -5.90 3.11 -0.30
N PRO A 89 -5.67 1.88 -0.77
CA PRO A 89 -5.25 1.66 -2.13
C PRO A 89 -6.31 2.15 -3.12
N VAL A 90 -5.85 2.60 -4.28
CA VAL A 90 -6.72 3.00 -5.39
C VAL A 90 -6.60 1.97 -6.48
N ILE A 91 -7.71 1.37 -6.90
CA ILE A 91 -7.72 0.57 -8.13
C ILE A 91 -8.12 1.49 -9.28
N TYR A 92 -7.26 1.55 -10.28
CA TYR A 92 -7.54 2.22 -11.54
C TYR A 92 -8.16 1.21 -12.51
N PHE A 93 -9.38 1.49 -12.95
CA PHE A 93 -10.14 0.67 -13.88
C PHE A 93 -10.20 1.33 -15.25
N LYS A 94 -10.00 0.50 -16.28
CA LYS A 94 -10.31 0.84 -17.66
C LYS A 94 -11.42 -0.05 -18.19
N VAL A 95 -12.56 0.53 -18.52
CA VAL A 95 -13.73 -0.18 -19.04
C VAL A 95 -13.83 -0.02 -20.56
N ASP A 96 -13.70 -1.13 -21.28
CA ASP A 96 -14.01 -1.25 -22.71
C ASP A 96 -15.48 -1.65 -22.86
N LEU A 97 -16.34 -0.65 -23.10
CA LEU A 97 -17.78 -0.84 -23.27
C LEU A 97 -18.14 -1.52 -24.59
N LYS A 98 -17.27 -1.48 -25.60
CA LYS A 98 -17.54 -2.11 -26.89
C LYS A 98 -17.41 -3.63 -26.81
N ASN A 99 -16.40 -4.09 -26.08
CA ASN A 99 -16.11 -5.51 -25.92
C ASN A 99 -16.57 -6.08 -24.57
N ASN A 100 -17.21 -5.27 -23.71
CA ASN A 100 -17.61 -5.63 -22.34
C ASN A 100 -16.45 -6.22 -21.53
N LYS A 101 -15.29 -5.55 -21.58
CA LYS A 101 -14.10 -5.94 -20.83
C LYS A 101 -13.72 -4.86 -19.85
N ILE A 102 -13.24 -5.28 -18.69
CA ILE A 102 -12.77 -4.39 -17.64
C ILE A 102 -11.33 -4.77 -17.36
N TYR A 103 -10.43 -3.80 -17.35
CA TYR A 103 -9.04 -3.97 -16.96
C TYR A 103 -8.79 -3.19 -15.67
N HIS A 104 -7.89 -3.67 -14.82
CA HIS A 104 -7.61 -3.05 -13.52
C HIS A 104 -6.11 -3.02 -13.21
N LYS A 105 -5.69 -1.97 -12.50
CA LYS A 105 -4.37 -1.86 -11.88
C LYS A 105 -4.51 -1.30 -10.48
N ILE A 106 -3.83 -1.94 -9.54
CA ILE A 106 -3.78 -1.46 -8.16
C ILE A 106 -2.69 -0.39 -8.07
N ILE A 107 -3.10 0.85 -7.85
CA ILE A 107 -2.22 1.98 -7.54
C ILE A 107 -2.04 2.05 -6.03
N SER A 108 -0.81 1.77 -5.58
CA SER A 108 -0.43 1.83 -4.17
C SER A 108 0.94 2.48 -4.04
N SER A 109 1.12 3.26 -2.98
CA SER A 109 2.44 3.77 -2.58
C SER A 109 3.39 2.66 -2.10
N LEU A 110 2.86 1.48 -1.80
CA LEU A 110 3.61 0.33 -1.29
C LEU A 110 4.25 -0.52 -2.39
N ASP A 111 3.63 -0.55 -3.57
CA ASP A 111 3.98 -1.50 -4.63
C ASP A 111 4.86 -0.90 -5.72
N GLY A 112 5.30 0.35 -5.55
CA GLY A 112 6.29 0.97 -6.41
C GLY A 112 6.00 0.76 -7.89
N ILE A 113 4.76 0.99 -8.34
CA ILE A 113 4.45 0.93 -9.77
C ILE A 113 5.52 1.75 -10.47
N GLU A 114 6.26 1.09 -11.36
CA GLU A 114 7.19 1.74 -12.26
C GLU A 114 6.38 2.60 -13.22
N LEU A 115 6.02 3.79 -12.77
CA LEU A 115 5.46 4.81 -13.63
C LEU A 115 6.59 5.28 -14.53
N THR A 116 6.67 4.68 -15.72
CA THR A 116 7.69 5.03 -16.68
C THR A 116 7.57 6.51 -17.03
N SER A 117 8.65 7.24 -16.80
CA SER A 117 8.74 8.67 -17.08
C SER A 117 9.01 8.86 -18.56
N SER A 118 7.99 8.76 -19.41
CA SER A 118 8.15 9.10 -20.84
C SER A 118 7.35 10.36 -21.19
N GLY A 119 8.05 11.49 -21.30
CA GLY A 119 7.54 12.76 -21.85
C GLY A 119 7.11 13.81 -20.81
N ASN A 120 7.40 15.09 -21.12
CA ASN A 120 7.10 16.32 -20.36
C ASN A 120 6.43 16.13 -18.99
N GLY A 121 7.24 16.04 -17.93
CA GLY A 121 7.03 16.30 -16.48
C GLY A 121 5.70 16.02 -15.76
N ASN A 122 4.55 16.17 -16.39
CA ASN A 122 3.22 16.29 -15.78
C ASN A 122 2.32 15.08 -16.02
N LYS A 123 2.73 14.08 -16.81
CA LYS A 123 1.94 12.86 -17.03
C LYS A 123 2.70 11.60 -16.65
N ARG A 124 1.96 10.58 -16.21
CA ARG A 124 2.44 9.25 -15.87
C ARG A 124 1.72 8.23 -16.73
N LYS A 125 2.46 7.22 -17.20
CA LYS A 125 1.93 6.15 -18.06
C LYS A 125 1.48 4.97 -17.19
N ILE A 126 0.28 4.46 -17.44
CA ILE A 126 -0.23 3.20 -16.92
C ILE A 126 -0.30 2.22 -18.09
N GLU A 127 0.52 1.17 -18.07
CA GLU A 127 0.59 0.16 -19.13
C GLU A 127 -0.20 -1.08 -18.75
N PHE A 128 -1.08 -1.57 -19.63
CA PHE A 128 -1.90 -2.75 -19.35
C PHE A 128 -1.39 -3.98 -20.09
N ASP A 129 -1.14 -5.05 -19.33
CA ASP A 129 -1.07 -6.41 -19.86
C ASP A 129 -2.50 -6.95 -19.94
N LEU A 130 -3.08 -6.92 -21.15
CA LEU A 130 -4.48 -7.29 -21.36
C LEU A 130 -4.85 -8.73 -20.94
N SER A 131 -3.85 -9.60 -20.73
CA SER A 131 -4.09 -10.95 -20.21
C SER A 131 -4.11 -10.99 -18.68
N LYS A 132 -3.21 -10.25 -18.03
CA LYS A 132 -3.03 -10.28 -16.57
C LYS A 132 -3.91 -9.28 -15.84
N ASP A 133 -4.12 -8.13 -16.46
CA ASP A 133 -4.88 -7.01 -15.91
C ASP A 133 -6.38 -7.10 -16.24
N LEU A 134 -6.82 -8.13 -16.98
CA LEU A 134 -8.25 -8.37 -17.20
C LEU A 134 -8.93 -8.70 -15.87
N LEU A 135 -10.01 -7.99 -15.57
CA LEU A 135 -10.85 -8.25 -14.41
C LEU A 135 -11.69 -9.51 -14.67
N ASP A 136 -11.45 -10.53 -13.86
CA ASP A 136 -12.09 -11.82 -13.91
C ASP A 136 -12.30 -12.38 -12.49
N LEU A 137 -12.89 -13.58 -12.38
CA LEU A 137 -13.11 -14.21 -11.08
C LEU A 137 -11.81 -14.49 -10.32
N SER A 138 -10.69 -14.73 -11.02
CA SER A 138 -9.38 -14.93 -10.38
C SER A 138 -8.86 -13.66 -9.71
N SER A 139 -9.28 -12.50 -10.22
CA SER A 139 -8.88 -11.19 -9.69
C SER A 139 -9.43 -10.95 -8.27
N LYS A 140 -10.54 -11.59 -7.89
CA LYS A 140 -11.07 -11.51 -6.51
C LYS A 140 -10.03 -11.99 -5.51
N GLN A 141 -9.45 -13.17 -5.74
CA GLN A 141 -8.45 -13.73 -4.84
C GLN A 141 -7.19 -12.87 -4.82
N LYS A 142 -6.72 -12.41 -5.99
CA LYS A 142 -5.56 -11.50 -6.08
C LYS A 142 -5.76 -10.24 -5.24
N TRP A 143 -6.96 -9.66 -5.27
CA TRP A 143 -7.31 -8.51 -4.43
C TRP A 143 -7.32 -8.87 -2.96
N LEU A 144 -7.99 -9.97 -2.58
CA LEU A 144 -8.02 -10.42 -1.19
C LEU A 144 -6.60 -10.64 -0.65
N ASP A 145 -5.74 -11.31 -1.41
CA ASP A 145 -4.35 -11.57 -1.04
C ASP A 145 -3.57 -10.25 -0.90
N PHE A 146 -3.66 -9.39 -1.91
CA PHE A 146 -2.96 -8.10 -1.90
C PHE A 146 -3.41 -7.22 -0.72
N PHE A 147 -4.72 -7.09 -0.48
CA PHE A 147 -5.23 -6.20 0.55
C PHE A 147 -5.13 -6.79 1.96
N LYS A 148 -5.18 -8.11 2.13
CA LYS A 148 -4.79 -8.78 3.38
C LYS A 148 -3.33 -8.46 3.71
N VAL A 149 -2.43 -8.53 2.73
CA VAL A 149 -1.01 -8.17 2.90
C VAL A 149 -0.86 -6.68 3.24
N VAL A 150 -1.54 -5.76 2.56
CA VAL A 150 -1.44 -4.33 2.88
C VAL A 150 -1.96 -3.99 4.28
N GLU A 151 -3.01 -4.66 4.75
CA GLU A 151 -3.55 -4.45 6.10
C GLU A 151 -2.73 -5.09 7.23
N TYR A 152 -2.19 -6.30 7.02
CA TYR A 152 -1.50 -7.06 8.05
C TYR A 152 0.04 -6.95 7.98
N HIS A 153 0.63 -6.96 6.78
CA HIS A 153 2.08 -7.10 6.66
C HIS A 153 2.86 -5.85 7.00
N ASN A 154 2.40 -4.62 6.74
CA ASN A 154 3.29 -3.47 6.98
C ASN A 154 3.59 -3.24 8.46
N MET A 155 2.58 -3.30 9.33
CA MET A 155 2.79 -3.05 10.76
C MET A 155 3.46 -4.24 11.45
N TYR A 156 2.91 -5.44 11.32
CA TYR A 156 3.45 -6.62 11.99
C TYR A 156 4.81 -7.01 11.43
N SER A 157 5.10 -6.86 10.13
CA SER A 157 6.46 -7.13 9.61
C SER A 157 7.49 -6.12 10.11
N TYR A 158 7.13 -4.85 10.32
CA TYR A 158 8.05 -3.90 10.94
C TYR A 158 8.27 -4.24 12.42
N ILE A 159 7.24 -4.69 13.14
CA ILE A 159 7.37 -5.15 14.53
C ILE A 159 8.23 -6.42 14.62
N GLU A 160 8.04 -7.39 13.72
CA GLU A 160 8.87 -8.60 13.65
C GLU A 160 10.32 -8.26 13.29
N LYS A 161 10.55 -7.44 12.27
CA LYS A 161 11.91 -6.98 11.93
C LYS A 161 12.57 -6.23 13.09
N LEU A 162 11.83 -5.37 13.79
CA LEU A 162 12.34 -4.70 14.99
C LEU A 162 12.76 -5.72 16.04
N HIS A 163 11.89 -6.69 16.33
CA HIS A 163 12.16 -7.75 17.28
C HIS A 163 13.40 -8.56 16.88
N ASP A 164 13.48 -9.05 15.65
CA ASP A 164 14.59 -9.87 15.17
C ASP A 164 15.93 -9.12 15.20
N GLU A 165 15.97 -7.86 14.74
CA GLU A 165 17.18 -7.05 14.73
C GLU A 165 17.63 -6.69 16.15
N ILE A 166 16.70 -6.31 17.03
CA ILE A 166 17.00 -6.00 18.44
C ILE A 166 17.50 -7.26 19.15
N ASP A 167 16.81 -8.39 19.00
CA ASP A 167 17.19 -9.68 19.62
C ASP A 167 18.54 -10.19 19.13
N SER A 168 18.86 -9.97 17.85
CA SER A 168 20.16 -10.36 17.29
C SER A 168 21.35 -9.66 17.97
N VAL A 169 21.10 -8.51 18.59
CA VAL A 169 22.09 -7.77 19.37
C VAL A 169 22.15 -8.34 20.79
N VAL A 170 22.99 -9.36 20.95
CA VAL A 170 23.27 -10.01 22.23
C VAL A 170 24.33 -9.20 22.98
N VAL A 171 23.93 -8.61 24.11
CA VAL A 171 24.80 -7.81 25.00
C VAL A 171 25.22 -8.57 26.27
N ASP A 172 25.03 -9.88 26.31
CA ASP A 172 25.51 -10.69 27.43
C ASP A 172 26.99 -11.04 27.22
N ASN A 173 27.82 -10.81 28.25
CA ASN A 173 29.27 -11.06 28.28
C ASN A 173 30.14 -10.18 27.36
N VAL A 174 29.80 -8.89 27.22
CA VAL A 174 30.50 -7.95 26.31
C VAL A 174 31.90 -7.53 26.77
N SER A 175 32.31 -7.92 27.97
CA SER A 175 33.65 -7.64 28.55
C SER A 175 34.86 -8.17 27.74
N PHE A 176 34.65 -8.64 26.50
CA PHE A 176 35.65 -9.14 25.57
C PHE A 176 35.50 -8.64 24.12
N PHE A 177 34.53 -7.78 23.81
CA PHE A 177 34.38 -7.32 22.42
C PHE A 177 35.44 -6.27 22.06
N GLN A 178 35.96 -6.40 20.84
CA GLN A 178 36.78 -5.38 20.20
C GLN A 178 35.89 -4.21 19.76
N ASN A 179 36.46 -3.01 19.68
CA ASN A 179 35.73 -1.79 19.31
C ASN A 179 34.96 -1.95 17.98
N GLU A 180 35.56 -2.63 17.01
CA GLU A 180 34.96 -2.96 15.70
C GLU A 180 33.64 -3.74 15.82
N VAL A 181 33.53 -4.66 16.80
CA VAL A 181 32.31 -5.44 17.02
C VAL A 181 31.23 -4.56 17.67
N ILE A 182 31.61 -3.65 18.56
CA ILE A 182 30.66 -2.71 19.17
C ILE A 182 30.08 -1.77 18.12
N GLU A 183 30.91 -1.28 17.20
CA GLU A 183 30.47 -0.45 16.08
C GLU A 183 29.46 -1.20 15.18
N GLU A 184 29.73 -2.46 14.83
CA GLU A 184 28.79 -3.27 14.03
C GLU A 184 27.43 -3.45 14.75
N LEU A 185 27.44 -3.67 16.06
CA LEU A 185 26.21 -3.83 16.84
C LEU A 185 25.42 -2.53 16.97
N LEU A 186 26.11 -1.39 17.10
CA LEU A 186 25.49 -0.06 17.09
C LEU A 186 24.85 0.24 15.74
N GLU A 187 25.52 -0.07 14.63
CA GLU A 187 24.95 0.10 13.28
C GLU A 187 23.66 -0.69 13.10
N LYS A 188 23.61 -1.94 13.61
CA LYS A 188 22.37 -2.75 13.59
C LYS A 188 21.24 -2.07 14.37
N LEU A 189 21.51 -1.55 15.56
CA LEU A 189 20.51 -0.83 16.35
C LEU A 189 20.10 0.50 15.72
N ASP A 190 20.97 1.16 14.96
CA ASP A 190 20.63 2.38 14.23
C ASP A 190 19.68 2.11 13.04
N ILE A 191 19.84 0.98 12.34
CA ILE A 191 18.92 0.57 11.27
C ILE A 191 17.48 0.42 11.80
N THR A 192 17.32 -0.01 13.05
CA THR A 192 15.98 -0.18 13.65
C THR A 192 15.19 1.13 13.77
N GLU A 193 15.86 2.29 13.84
CA GLU A 193 15.23 3.62 13.84
C GLU A 193 14.36 3.84 12.59
N ILE A 194 14.76 3.27 11.45
CA ILE A 194 14.00 3.36 10.20
C ILE A 194 12.63 2.68 10.35
N TYR A 195 12.58 1.53 11.03
CA TYR A 195 11.33 0.80 11.26
C TYR A 195 10.43 1.52 12.27
N PHE A 196 11.00 2.11 13.34
CA PHE A 196 10.23 2.94 14.26
C PHE A 196 9.58 4.14 13.57
N LYS A 197 10.32 4.86 12.72
CA LYS A 197 9.78 5.99 11.94
C LYS A 197 8.65 5.56 11.00
N LYS A 198 8.77 4.38 10.37
CA LYS A 198 7.70 3.82 9.53
C LYS A 198 6.46 3.46 10.34
N LEU A 199 6.64 2.85 11.52
CA LEU A 199 5.54 2.55 12.43
C LEU A 199 4.87 3.82 12.94
N GLU A 200 5.62 4.87 13.27
CA GLU A 200 5.06 6.15 13.67
C GLU A 200 4.27 6.83 12.53
N ALA A 201 4.79 6.79 11.30
CA ALA A 201 4.04 7.24 10.13
C ALA A 201 2.74 6.47 9.95
N LEU A 202 2.77 5.14 10.08
CA LEU A 202 1.57 4.30 10.05
C LEU A 202 0.62 4.64 11.20
N LYS A 203 1.12 4.92 12.41
CA LYS A 203 0.31 5.31 13.57
C LYS A 203 -0.38 6.64 13.35
N ASN A 204 0.30 7.60 12.74
CA ASN A 204 -0.28 8.90 12.40
C ASN A 204 -1.35 8.78 11.31
N LEU A 205 -1.18 7.87 10.35
CA LEU A 205 -2.13 7.64 9.27
C LEU A 205 -3.32 6.77 9.70
N TYR A 206 -3.09 5.81 10.59
CA TYR A 206 -4.05 4.79 11.01
C TYR A 206 -4.08 4.61 12.54
N PRO A 207 -4.36 5.66 13.33
CA PRO A 207 -4.26 5.58 14.78
C PRO A 207 -5.16 4.50 15.39
N TRP A 208 -6.31 4.21 14.76
CA TRP A 208 -7.23 3.15 15.20
C TRP A 208 -6.68 1.73 15.01
N LYS A 209 -5.67 1.54 14.15
CA LYS A 209 -5.01 0.22 13.99
C LYS A 209 -3.97 -0.04 15.08
N PHE A 210 -3.54 0.99 15.81
CA PHE A 210 -2.62 0.86 16.94
C PHE A 210 -3.43 0.71 18.23
N GLY A 211 -3.94 -0.50 18.45
CA GLY A 211 -4.57 -0.87 19.72
C GLY A 211 -3.56 -0.83 20.88
N LYS A 212 -4.06 -0.98 22.11
CA LYS A 212 -3.21 -0.96 23.32
C LYS A 212 -2.06 -1.97 23.22
N GLU A 213 -2.37 -3.22 22.89
CA GLU A 213 -1.38 -4.31 22.76
C GLU A 213 -0.24 -3.97 21.78
N ILE A 214 -0.57 -3.40 20.62
CA ILE A 214 0.41 -3.03 19.60
C ILE A 214 1.29 -1.89 20.10
N ASN A 215 0.70 -0.87 20.73
CA ASN A 215 1.48 0.23 21.30
C ASN A 215 2.43 -0.26 22.40
N ASP A 216 1.93 -1.08 23.32
CA ASP A 216 2.71 -1.65 24.41
C ASP A 216 3.89 -2.47 23.84
N LYS A 217 3.67 -3.23 22.76
CA LYS A 217 4.72 -4.00 22.08
C LYS A 217 5.78 -3.11 21.42
N ILE A 218 5.37 -2.04 20.73
CA ILE A 218 6.30 -1.09 20.10
C ILE A 218 7.11 -0.34 21.17
N GLU A 219 6.48 0.04 22.27
CA GLU A 219 7.13 0.72 23.39
C GLU A 219 8.18 -0.19 24.05
N CYS A 220 7.82 -1.45 24.31
CA CYS A 220 8.73 -2.47 24.85
C CYS A 220 9.99 -2.63 23.98
N LEU A 221 9.81 -2.79 22.65
CA LEU A 221 10.94 -2.89 21.72
C LEU A 221 11.81 -1.63 21.72
N ASN A 222 11.20 -0.44 21.83
CA ASN A 222 11.96 0.81 21.87
C ASN A 222 12.73 0.99 23.18
N GLU A 223 12.20 0.51 24.31
CA GLU A 223 12.91 0.47 25.58
C GLU A 223 14.10 -0.50 25.53
N GLU A 224 13.90 -1.69 24.97
CA GLU A 224 14.97 -2.68 24.83
C GLU A 224 16.11 -2.18 23.93
N ARG A 225 15.77 -1.60 22.78
CA ARG A 225 16.74 -0.95 21.89
C ARG A 225 17.57 0.10 22.63
N ARG A 226 16.91 1.02 23.35
CA ARG A 226 17.60 2.07 24.11
C ARG A 226 18.54 1.47 25.15
N ARG A 227 18.09 0.43 25.86
CA ARG A 227 18.89 -0.27 26.87
C ARG A 227 20.16 -0.90 26.27
N LYS A 228 20.04 -1.52 25.09
CA LYS A 228 21.17 -2.11 24.35
C LYS A 228 22.13 -1.04 23.80
N MET A 229 21.61 0.05 23.24
CA MET A 229 22.44 1.18 22.77
C MET A 229 23.22 1.83 23.93
N ASP A 230 22.56 2.14 25.04
CA ASP A 230 23.19 2.74 26.23
C ASP A 230 24.29 1.84 26.79
N TYR A 231 24.09 0.52 26.72
CA TYR A 231 25.08 -0.44 27.14
C TYR A 231 26.31 -0.42 26.21
N LEU A 232 26.11 -0.54 24.90
CA LEU A 232 27.21 -0.54 23.92
C LEU A 232 28.01 0.76 23.92
N HIS A 233 27.35 1.92 24.05
CA HIS A 233 28.05 3.21 24.16
C HIS A 233 28.92 3.31 25.41
N ARG A 234 28.50 2.75 26.55
CA ARG A 234 29.33 2.71 27.77
C ARG A 234 30.58 1.86 27.57
N GLU A 235 30.44 0.68 26.96
CA GLU A 235 31.57 -0.22 26.69
C GLU A 235 32.54 0.40 25.69
N GLN A 236 32.04 1.04 24.63
CA GLN A 236 32.85 1.78 23.67
C GLN A 236 33.66 2.90 24.33
N GLN A 237 33.05 3.63 25.27
CA GLN A 237 33.77 4.66 26.02
C GLN A 237 34.91 4.05 26.84
N MET A 238 34.67 2.94 27.56
CA MET A 238 35.71 2.29 28.37
C MET A 238 36.92 1.84 27.52
N LEU A 239 36.69 1.26 26.34
CA LEU A 239 37.77 0.82 25.44
C LEU A 239 38.61 1.96 24.87
N ASN A 240 38.05 3.18 24.77
CA ASN A 240 38.78 4.35 24.29
C ASN A 240 39.66 5.01 25.38
N TYR A 241 39.56 4.55 26.63
CA TYR A 241 40.36 5.04 27.77
C TYR A 241 41.52 4.10 28.17
N ASP A 242 41.60 2.90 27.60
CA ASP A 242 42.71 1.93 27.76
C ASP A 242 43.73 2.03 26.61
#